data_AF-A0A496PND6-F1
#
_entry.id   AF-A0A496PND6-F1
#
_cell.length_a   1.000
_cell.length_b   1.000
_cell.length_c   1.000
_cell.angle_alpha   90.00
_cell.angle_beta   90.00
_cell.angle_gamma   90.00
#
_symmetry.space_group_name_H-M   'P 1'
#
loop_
_entity.id
_entity.type
_entity.pdbx_description
1 polymer ?
#
loop_
_entity_poly.entity_id
_entity_poly.type
_entity_poly.pdbx_seq_one_letter_code
_entity_poly.pdbx_strand_id
1 'polypeptide(L)'
;MYSEGKQIGGTTHAKRRRLRVFFAGRVQGVGFRPAAYRLARDLELGGAVWNDPSGAVVEIEGNTEAVEEFLARLPGVLPAIASIESVRFEEMEPSGSWDFEVLESRVGTSARGSLPPDTALCPDCRRELEDPEDPRFRYPFITCSNCGPRFSIVRYLPYDRERTSMACFPLCEYCASQYRDPSDRRFHAEPLSCPSCGPHLFFVEAGSAVASVLRPDASGGLQVSSAGRNYQEVIARAKHMLSRGGVVAVKGL
;
A
#
# COMPACT_ATOMS: atom_id res chain seq x y z
N MET A 1 -42.75 -43.80 39.22
CA MET A 1 -43.43 -43.16 38.07
C MET A 1 -42.78 -41.80 37.84
N TYR A 2 -42.33 -41.59 36.61
CA TYR A 2 -41.80 -40.36 36.00
C TYR A 2 -40.45 -39.80 36.47
N SER A 3 -39.43 -40.33 35.79
CA SER A 3 -38.32 -39.60 35.20
C SER A 3 -38.74 -38.37 34.39
N GLU A 4 -37.94 -37.29 34.48
CA GLU A 4 -37.68 -36.26 33.45
C GLU A 4 -36.61 -35.34 34.04
N GLY A 5 -35.57 -34.85 33.37
CA GLY A 5 -35.26 -34.79 31.95
C GLY A 5 -34.18 -33.71 31.82
N LYS A 6 -33.02 -34.11 31.32
CA LYS A 6 -31.79 -33.32 31.17
C LYS A 6 -31.99 -32.22 30.11
N GLN A 7 -31.76 -30.95 30.43
CA GLN A 7 -31.42 -29.93 29.42
C GLN A 7 -29.97 -29.50 29.62
N ILE A 8 -29.06 -30.25 29.01
CA ILE A 8 -27.75 -29.71 28.64
C ILE A 8 -28.01 -28.97 27.33
N GLY A 9 -28.00 -27.64 27.39
CA GLY A 9 -27.96 -26.81 26.19
C GLY A 9 -26.68 -27.12 25.42
N GLY A 10 -26.80 -27.92 24.37
CA GLY A 10 -25.73 -28.11 23.41
C GLY A 10 -25.51 -26.79 22.68
N THR A 11 -24.48 -26.05 23.06
CA THR A 11 -23.85 -25.11 22.14
C THR A 11 -23.39 -25.94 20.94
N THR A 12 -24.12 -25.85 19.83
CA THR A 12 -23.62 -26.26 18.52
C THR A 12 -22.31 -25.53 18.31
N HIS A 13 -21.18 -26.20 18.52
CA HIS A 13 -19.88 -25.66 18.13
C HIS A 13 -19.96 -25.44 16.63
N ALA A 14 -20.07 -24.17 16.22
CA ALA A 14 -20.06 -23.80 14.82
C ALA A 14 -18.83 -24.43 14.18
N LYS A 15 -19.04 -25.14 13.06
CA LYS A 15 -17.95 -25.85 12.37
C LYS A 15 -16.92 -24.82 11.93
N ARG A 16 -15.74 -24.87 12.54
CA ARG A 16 -14.63 -23.99 12.18
C ARG A 16 -13.95 -24.53 10.92
N ARG A 17 -13.51 -23.61 10.07
CA ARG A 17 -12.75 -23.91 8.86
C ARG A 17 -11.53 -23.02 8.81
N ARG A 18 -10.38 -23.57 8.42
CA ARG A 18 -9.18 -22.82 8.11
C ARG A 18 -8.77 -23.08 6.66
N LEU A 19 -8.54 -22.00 5.93
CA LEU A 19 -8.09 -22.05 4.54
C LEU A 19 -6.84 -21.21 4.37
N ARG A 20 -5.91 -21.71 3.57
CA ARG A 20 -4.92 -20.88 2.89
C ARG A 20 -5.34 -20.69 1.45
N VAL A 21 -5.42 -19.44 1.03
CA VAL A 21 -5.94 -19.01 -0.26
C VAL A 21 -4.85 -18.24 -0.99
N PHE A 22 -4.54 -18.67 -2.20
CA PHE A 22 -3.52 -18.08 -3.05
C PHE A 22 -4.23 -17.34 -4.18
N PHE A 23 -4.00 -16.04 -4.27
CA PHE A 23 -4.54 -15.17 -5.31
C PHE A 23 -3.42 -14.81 -6.27
N ALA A 24 -3.60 -15.09 -7.56
CA ALA A 24 -2.69 -14.64 -8.61
C ALA A 24 -3.38 -13.64 -9.55
N GLY A 25 -2.55 -12.88 -10.27
CA GLY A 25 -2.97 -11.74 -11.09
C GLY A 25 -2.43 -10.43 -10.53
N ARG A 26 -3.12 -9.33 -10.84
CA ARG A 26 -2.76 -7.98 -10.39
C ARG A 26 -3.31 -7.74 -8.98
N VAL A 27 -2.66 -8.35 -8.01
CA VAL A 27 -3.08 -8.37 -6.59
C VAL A 27 -2.05 -7.76 -5.63
N GLN A 28 -0.88 -7.36 -6.13
CA GLN A 28 0.17 -6.72 -5.33
C GLN A 28 0.28 -5.23 -5.67
N GLY A 29 0.51 -4.38 -4.66
CA GLY A 29 0.56 -2.92 -4.86
C GLY A 29 -0.77 -2.29 -5.26
N VAL A 30 -1.89 -2.99 -5.06
CA VAL A 30 -3.24 -2.54 -5.44
C VAL A 30 -4.17 -2.34 -4.23
N GLY A 31 -3.64 -2.34 -3.01
CA GLY A 31 -4.44 -2.25 -1.79
C GLY A 31 -5.09 -3.58 -1.35
N PHE A 32 -4.65 -4.72 -1.89
CA PHE A 32 -5.19 -6.04 -1.54
C PHE A 32 -5.05 -6.36 -0.05
N ARG A 33 -3.84 -6.25 0.52
CA ARG A 33 -3.58 -6.53 1.96
C ARG A 33 -4.50 -5.70 2.89
N PRO A 34 -4.62 -4.36 2.72
CA PRO A 34 -5.61 -3.55 3.44
C PRO A 34 -7.05 -4.02 3.30
N ALA A 35 -7.49 -4.36 2.08
CA ALA A 35 -8.86 -4.80 1.83
C ALA A 35 -9.16 -6.14 2.50
N ALA A 36 -8.25 -7.12 2.37
CA ALA A 36 -8.35 -8.41 3.03
C ALA A 36 -8.36 -8.28 4.56
N TYR A 37 -7.47 -7.45 5.12
CA TYR A 37 -7.44 -7.19 6.56
C TYR A 37 -8.76 -6.65 7.07
N ARG A 38 -9.29 -5.58 6.44
CA ARG A 38 -10.56 -4.97 6.87
C ARG A 38 -11.73 -5.95 6.77
N LEU A 39 -11.83 -6.66 5.66
CA LEU A 39 -12.91 -7.65 5.47
C LEU A 39 -12.82 -8.80 6.48
N ALA A 40 -11.61 -9.30 6.78
CA ALA A 40 -11.44 -10.35 7.79
C ALA A 40 -11.86 -9.87 9.18
N ARG A 41 -11.51 -8.63 9.55
CA ARG A 41 -11.93 -8.02 10.82
C ARG A 41 -13.44 -7.81 10.89
N ASP A 42 -14.07 -7.35 9.82
CA ASP A 42 -15.52 -7.15 9.73
C ASP A 42 -16.30 -8.47 9.88
N LEU A 43 -15.69 -9.59 9.52
CA LEU A 43 -16.26 -10.93 9.61
C LEU A 43 -15.77 -11.74 10.82
N GLU A 44 -15.03 -11.10 11.73
CA GLU A 44 -14.46 -11.70 12.95
C GLU A 44 -13.61 -12.96 12.66
N LEU A 45 -12.88 -12.96 11.54
CA LEU A 45 -11.97 -14.03 11.13
C LEU A 45 -10.57 -13.80 11.68
N GLY A 46 -9.93 -14.89 12.13
CA GLY A 46 -8.49 -14.91 12.43
C GLY A 46 -7.66 -15.30 11.21
N GLY A 47 -6.35 -15.06 11.25
CA GLY A 47 -5.40 -15.47 10.21
C GLY A 47 -4.40 -14.38 9.82
N ALA A 48 -4.03 -14.33 8.55
CA ALA A 48 -3.05 -13.38 8.06
C ALA A 48 -3.14 -13.16 6.54
N VAL A 49 -2.60 -12.04 6.07
CA VAL A 49 -2.35 -11.77 4.66
C VAL A 49 -0.90 -11.34 4.42
N TRP A 50 -0.27 -11.85 3.37
CA TRP A 50 1.07 -11.43 2.94
C TRP A 50 1.20 -11.53 1.42
N ASN A 51 2.24 -10.90 0.86
CA ASN A 51 2.61 -11.12 -0.54
C ASN A 51 3.70 -12.18 -0.65
N ASP A 52 3.66 -12.96 -1.72
CA ASP A 52 4.76 -13.81 -2.16
C ASP A 52 5.12 -13.47 -3.62
N PRO A 53 6.12 -14.12 -4.25
CA PRO A 53 6.51 -13.79 -5.62
C PRO A 53 5.43 -14.11 -6.68
N SER A 54 4.45 -14.94 -6.34
CA SER A 54 3.37 -15.39 -7.24
C SER A 54 2.09 -14.56 -7.09
N GLY A 55 1.89 -13.86 -5.96
CA GLY A 55 0.69 -13.07 -5.73
C GLY A 55 0.47 -12.67 -4.27
N ALA A 56 -0.78 -12.69 -3.85
CA ALA A 56 -1.18 -12.46 -2.45
C ALA A 56 -1.66 -13.77 -1.85
N VAL A 57 -1.31 -14.03 -0.59
CA VAL A 57 -1.75 -15.21 0.15
C VAL A 57 -2.51 -14.77 1.38
N VAL A 58 -3.67 -15.38 1.59
CA VAL A 58 -4.52 -15.16 2.75
C VAL A 58 -4.69 -16.48 3.48
N GLU A 59 -4.34 -16.52 4.77
CA GLU A 59 -4.84 -17.53 5.69
C GLU A 59 -6.02 -16.94 6.45
N ILE A 60 -7.15 -17.65 6.46
CA ILE A 60 -8.36 -17.29 7.19
C ILE A 60 -8.86 -18.47 7.99
N GLU A 61 -9.29 -18.21 9.21
CA GLU A 61 -9.91 -19.18 10.10
C GLU A 61 -11.12 -18.56 10.81
N GLY A 62 -12.22 -19.31 10.88
CA GLY A 62 -13.38 -18.93 11.65
C GLY A 62 -14.55 -19.86 11.40
N ASN A 63 -15.76 -19.37 11.66
CA ASN A 63 -17.00 -20.06 11.29
C ASN A 63 -17.03 -20.32 9.79
N THR A 64 -17.49 -21.50 9.37
CA THR A 64 -17.50 -21.90 7.94
C THR A 64 -18.23 -20.88 7.08
N GLU A 65 -19.35 -20.35 7.56
CA GLU A 65 -20.17 -19.35 6.87
C GLU A 65 -19.41 -18.02 6.72
N ALA A 66 -18.67 -17.58 7.75
CA ALA A 66 -17.87 -16.36 7.69
C ALA A 66 -16.69 -16.49 6.73
N VAL A 67 -16.05 -17.67 6.68
CA VAL A 67 -14.98 -17.98 5.73
C VAL A 67 -15.51 -17.96 4.29
N GLU A 68 -16.69 -18.53 4.04
CA GLU A 68 -17.34 -18.50 2.73
C GLU A 68 -17.75 -17.07 2.32
N GLU A 69 -18.30 -16.30 3.26
CA GLU A 69 -18.66 -14.90 3.07
C GLU A 69 -17.43 -14.04 2.72
N PHE A 70 -16.29 -14.27 3.37
CA PHE A 70 -15.04 -13.58 3.04
C PHE A 70 -14.64 -13.82 1.59
N LEU A 71 -14.67 -15.08 1.14
CA LEU A 71 -14.29 -15.44 -0.23
C LEU A 71 -15.25 -14.83 -1.27
N ALA A 72 -16.54 -14.77 -0.96
CA ALA A 72 -17.54 -14.17 -1.82
C ALA A 72 -17.39 -12.64 -1.91
N ARG A 73 -17.13 -11.96 -0.78
CA ARG A 73 -17.05 -10.49 -0.72
C ARG A 73 -15.70 -9.91 -1.15
N LEU A 74 -14.60 -10.64 -0.98
CA LEU A 74 -13.26 -10.10 -1.22
C LEU A 74 -13.11 -9.46 -2.61
N PRO A 75 -13.51 -10.11 -3.73
CA PRO A 75 -13.37 -9.50 -5.05
C PRO A 75 -14.11 -8.15 -5.19
N GLY A 76 -15.27 -8.01 -4.54
CA GLY A 76 -16.11 -6.80 -4.63
C GLY A 76 -15.60 -5.63 -3.79
N VAL A 77 -14.79 -5.88 -2.76
CA VAL A 77 -14.20 -4.82 -1.92
C VAL A 77 -12.81 -4.38 -2.37
N LEU A 78 -12.21 -5.07 -3.36
CA LEU A 78 -10.91 -4.69 -3.89
C LEU A 78 -11.00 -3.41 -4.75
N PRO A 79 -9.97 -2.56 -4.76
CA PRO A 79 -9.92 -1.41 -5.67
C PRO A 79 -9.99 -1.83 -7.14
N ALA A 80 -10.52 -0.97 -8.02
CA ALA A 80 -10.70 -1.27 -9.46
C ALA A 80 -9.39 -1.59 -10.21
N ILE A 81 -8.26 -1.18 -9.65
CA ILE A 81 -6.91 -1.49 -10.13
C ILE A 81 -6.52 -2.95 -9.78
N ALA A 82 -7.18 -3.63 -8.85
CA ALA A 82 -6.94 -5.04 -8.60
C ALA A 82 -7.60 -5.92 -9.68
N SER A 83 -6.99 -7.06 -10.00
CA SER A 83 -7.60 -8.09 -10.84
C SER A 83 -7.14 -9.45 -10.37
N ILE A 84 -8.09 -10.31 -9.99
CA ILE A 84 -7.83 -11.71 -9.63
C ILE A 84 -7.99 -12.54 -10.89
N GLU A 85 -6.93 -13.23 -11.31
CA GLU A 85 -6.92 -14.11 -12.49
C GLU A 85 -7.11 -15.58 -12.13
N SER A 86 -6.58 -15.99 -10.98
CA SER A 86 -6.82 -17.33 -10.45
C SER A 86 -6.77 -17.34 -8.93
N VAL A 87 -7.51 -18.30 -8.36
CA VAL A 87 -7.57 -18.55 -6.92
C VAL A 87 -7.34 -20.03 -6.68
N ARG A 88 -6.46 -20.36 -5.74
CA ARG A 88 -6.20 -21.73 -5.29
C ARG A 88 -6.37 -21.81 -3.78
N PHE A 89 -6.89 -22.93 -3.30
CA PHE A 89 -7.20 -23.14 -1.89
C PHE A 89 -6.43 -24.36 -1.37
N GLU A 90 -6.00 -24.28 -0.12
CA GLU A 90 -5.49 -25.39 0.69
C GLU A 90 -6.29 -25.42 1.99
N GLU A 91 -6.92 -26.55 2.29
CA GLU A 91 -7.54 -26.75 3.59
C GLU A 91 -6.47 -27.02 4.65
N MET A 92 -6.69 -26.47 5.85
CA MET A 92 -5.77 -26.60 6.96
C MET A 92 -6.54 -26.96 8.22
N GLU A 93 -5.85 -27.58 9.17
CA GLU A 93 -6.41 -27.80 10.50
C GLU A 93 -6.59 -26.45 11.23
N PRO A 94 -7.79 -26.17 11.79
CA PRO A 94 -8.02 -24.99 12.60
C PRO A 94 -7.04 -24.93 13.78
N SER A 95 -6.39 -23.78 13.96
CA SER A 95 -5.45 -23.55 15.06
C SER A 95 -6.06 -22.76 16.23
N GLY A 96 -7.30 -22.28 16.10
CA GLY A 96 -7.99 -21.48 17.11
C GLY A 96 -7.61 -20.00 17.10
N SER A 97 -7.05 -19.48 16.00
CA SER A 97 -6.71 -18.06 15.90
C SER A 97 -7.95 -17.18 15.76
N TRP A 98 -7.88 -15.96 16.30
CA TRP A 98 -8.93 -14.93 16.21
C TRP A 98 -8.39 -13.57 15.76
N ASP A 99 -7.08 -13.38 15.78
CA ASP A 99 -6.44 -12.18 15.28
C ASP A 99 -6.10 -12.34 13.79
N PHE A 100 -6.28 -11.26 13.04
CA PHE A 100 -5.90 -11.19 11.63
C PHE A 100 -4.82 -10.14 11.44
N GLU A 101 -3.71 -10.51 10.80
CA GLU A 101 -2.53 -9.65 10.66
C GLU A 101 -2.10 -9.45 9.21
N VAL A 102 -1.47 -8.31 8.92
CA VAL A 102 -0.72 -8.13 7.66
C VAL A 102 0.74 -8.47 7.95
N LEU A 103 1.20 -9.60 7.41
CA LEU A 103 2.56 -10.10 7.64
C LEU A 103 3.54 -9.58 6.58
N GLU A 104 4.83 -9.66 6.93
CA GLU A 104 5.92 -9.42 5.99
C GLU A 104 5.83 -10.34 4.77
N SER A 105 6.20 -9.81 3.61
CA SER A 105 6.17 -10.58 2.38
C SER A 105 7.25 -11.67 2.39
N ARG A 106 6.93 -12.83 1.82
CA ARG A 106 7.87 -13.95 1.71
C ARG A 106 8.62 -13.86 0.38
N VAL A 107 9.95 -13.88 0.44
CA VAL A 107 10.81 -13.83 -0.75
C VAL A 107 11.03 -15.25 -1.29
N GLY A 108 11.11 -15.39 -2.61
CA GLY A 108 11.34 -16.66 -3.29
C GLY A 108 11.65 -16.45 -4.77
N THR A 109 11.90 -17.54 -5.51
CA THR A 109 12.45 -17.48 -6.88
C THR A 109 11.39 -17.43 -8.00
N SER A 110 10.09 -17.54 -7.70
CA SER A 110 9.03 -17.60 -8.72
C SER A 110 8.49 -16.22 -9.12
N ALA A 111 9.07 -15.56 -10.11
CA ALA A 111 8.59 -14.27 -10.61
C ALA A 111 7.37 -14.42 -11.54
N ARG A 112 6.19 -14.75 -10.98
CA ARG A 112 4.92 -14.80 -11.74
C ARG A 112 3.89 -13.72 -11.37
N GLY A 113 4.18 -12.88 -10.38
CA GLY A 113 3.26 -11.81 -9.99
C GLY A 113 3.11 -10.73 -11.07
N SER A 114 1.88 -10.24 -11.23
CA SER A 114 1.56 -9.15 -12.16
C SER A 114 1.69 -7.79 -11.45
N LEU A 115 2.53 -6.92 -11.99
CA LEU A 115 2.72 -5.58 -11.48
C LEU A 115 1.62 -4.65 -11.99
N PRO A 116 0.99 -3.84 -11.11
CA PRO A 116 0.00 -2.90 -11.56
C PRO A 116 0.61 -1.72 -12.31
N PRO A 117 -0.14 -1.13 -13.26
CA PRO A 117 0.30 0.09 -13.92
C PRO A 117 0.34 1.26 -12.93
N ASP A 118 1.08 2.30 -13.30
CA ASP A 118 1.03 3.58 -12.60
C ASP A 118 -0.36 4.20 -12.74
N THR A 119 -0.79 4.93 -11.71
CA THR A 119 -2.13 5.50 -11.65
C THR A 119 -2.09 6.99 -11.33
N ALA A 120 -2.98 7.74 -11.97
CA ALA A 120 -3.17 9.17 -11.72
C ALA A 120 -3.65 9.41 -10.28
N LEU A 121 -3.45 10.65 -9.80
CA LEU A 121 -3.88 11.12 -8.49
C LEU A 121 -5.38 10.94 -8.28
N CYS A 122 -5.77 10.24 -7.21
CA CYS A 122 -7.18 10.05 -6.88
C CYS A 122 -7.83 11.34 -6.32
N PRO A 123 -9.17 11.47 -6.35
CA PRO A 123 -9.87 12.65 -5.84
C PRO A 123 -9.57 12.98 -4.36
N ASP A 124 -9.36 11.98 -3.51
CA ASP A 124 -9.04 12.22 -2.10
C ASP A 124 -7.65 12.84 -1.92
N CYS A 125 -6.62 12.29 -2.58
CA CYS A 125 -5.29 12.87 -2.51
C CYS A 125 -5.25 14.23 -3.21
N ARG A 126 -6.11 14.49 -4.20
CA ARG A 126 -6.27 15.85 -4.75
C ARG A 126 -6.80 16.82 -3.70
N ARG A 127 -7.79 16.41 -2.91
CA ARG A 127 -8.35 17.24 -1.82
C ARG A 127 -7.28 17.58 -0.79
N GLU A 128 -6.56 16.58 -0.30
CA GLU A 128 -5.44 16.74 0.64
C GLU A 128 -4.31 17.63 0.06
N LEU A 129 -4.00 17.49 -1.23
CA LEU A 129 -3.00 18.33 -1.91
C LEU A 129 -3.39 19.82 -1.93
N GLU A 130 -4.68 20.11 -1.91
CA GLU A 130 -5.27 21.45 -2.04
C GLU A 130 -5.68 22.05 -0.69
N ASP A 131 -5.70 21.26 0.39
CA ASP A 131 -6.09 21.67 1.74
C ASP A 131 -4.89 22.28 2.52
N PRO A 132 -4.93 23.58 2.89
CA PRO A 132 -3.86 24.24 3.65
C PRO A 132 -3.58 23.62 5.03
N GLU A 133 -4.56 22.93 5.61
CA GLU A 133 -4.43 22.31 6.93
C GLU A 133 -3.88 20.88 6.86
N ASP A 134 -3.81 20.28 5.66
CA ASP A 134 -3.25 18.94 5.50
C ASP A 134 -1.71 18.98 5.56
N PRO A 135 -1.05 18.07 6.30
CA PRO A 135 0.42 17.98 6.33
C PRO A 135 1.09 17.74 4.96
N ARG A 136 0.32 17.35 3.95
CA ARG A 136 0.74 17.16 2.56
C ARG A 136 0.22 18.26 1.63
N PHE A 137 -0.21 19.40 2.16
CA PHE A 137 -0.55 20.58 1.37
C PHE A 137 0.55 20.88 0.34
N ARG A 138 0.18 20.93 -0.94
CA ARG A 138 1.09 21.16 -2.08
C ARG A 138 2.27 20.19 -2.18
N TYR A 139 2.21 19.02 -1.54
CA TYR A 139 3.26 18.00 -1.63
C TYR A 139 3.21 17.26 -2.98
N PRO A 140 4.21 17.40 -3.87
CA PRO A 140 4.13 16.91 -5.26
C PRO A 140 4.08 15.39 -5.42
N PHE A 141 4.47 14.65 -4.38
CA PHE A 141 4.58 13.20 -4.39
C PHE A 141 3.52 12.53 -3.50
N ILE A 142 2.41 13.24 -3.24
CA ILE A 142 1.29 12.69 -2.49
C ILE A 142 0.70 11.45 -3.17
N THR A 143 0.56 10.36 -2.41
CA THR A 143 0.00 9.09 -2.86
C THR A 143 -0.81 8.44 -1.74
N CYS A 144 -1.53 7.37 -2.10
CA CYS A 144 -2.19 6.46 -1.17
C CYS A 144 -2.20 5.04 -1.76
N SER A 145 -2.82 4.09 -1.07
CA SER A 145 -2.94 2.70 -1.54
C SER A 145 -3.68 2.58 -2.89
N ASN A 146 -4.51 3.57 -3.25
CA ASN A 146 -5.33 3.57 -4.46
C ASN A 146 -4.77 4.37 -5.65
N CYS A 147 -3.69 5.14 -5.48
CA CYS A 147 -3.13 5.96 -6.56
C CYS A 147 -1.61 6.12 -6.53
N GLY A 148 -1.04 6.67 -7.60
CA GLY A 148 0.38 7.01 -7.70
C GLY A 148 1.21 5.95 -8.45
N PRO A 149 2.54 6.09 -8.43
CA PRO A 149 3.45 5.17 -9.10
C PRO A 149 3.40 3.76 -8.50
N ARG A 150 3.58 2.77 -9.38
CA ARG A 150 3.63 1.35 -9.10
C ARG A 150 4.71 0.72 -9.96
N PHE A 151 4.40 0.41 -11.22
CA PHE A 151 5.32 -0.21 -12.16
C PHE A 151 6.62 0.60 -12.29
N SER A 152 6.54 1.93 -12.37
CA SER A 152 7.73 2.76 -12.59
C SER A 152 8.70 2.83 -11.42
N ILE A 153 8.29 2.41 -10.22
CA ILE A 153 9.10 2.50 -9.00
C ILE A 153 9.51 1.15 -8.41
N VAL A 154 8.87 0.05 -8.82
CA VAL A 154 9.19 -1.27 -8.27
C VAL A 154 10.49 -1.80 -8.87
N ARG A 155 11.32 -2.46 -8.07
CA ARG A 155 12.56 -3.10 -8.52
C ARG A 155 12.39 -4.60 -8.68
N TYR A 156 11.71 -5.25 -7.73
CA TYR A 156 11.41 -6.68 -7.74
C TYR A 156 10.23 -7.00 -6.81
N LEU A 157 9.55 -8.11 -7.07
CA LEU A 157 8.49 -8.65 -6.24
C LEU A 157 9.06 -9.53 -5.10
N PRO A 158 8.32 -9.70 -3.99
CA PRO A 158 6.97 -9.20 -3.70
C PRO A 158 6.92 -7.67 -3.49
N TYR A 159 5.78 -7.03 -3.74
CA TYR A 159 5.65 -5.57 -3.63
C TYR A 159 5.70 -5.11 -2.16
N ASP A 160 6.85 -4.56 -1.75
CA ASP A 160 7.09 -3.86 -0.49
C ASP A 160 8.04 -2.68 -0.71
N ARG A 161 7.97 -1.66 0.16
CA ARG A 161 8.74 -0.41 0.08
C ARG A 161 10.23 -0.62 -0.16
N GLU A 162 10.86 -1.54 0.58
CA GLU A 162 12.30 -1.82 0.50
C GLU A 162 12.75 -2.30 -0.90
N ARG A 163 11.81 -2.80 -1.71
CA ARG A 163 12.02 -3.29 -3.07
C ARG A 163 11.51 -2.32 -4.13
N THR A 164 11.36 -1.05 -3.76
CA THR A 164 11.02 0.06 -4.67
C THR A 164 12.10 1.14 -4.64
N SER A 165 12.01 2.12 -5.52
CA SER A 165 12.82 3.35 -5.43
C SER A 165 12.54 4.17 -4.17
N MET A 166 11.48 3.87 -3.41
CA MET A 166 11.17 4.51 -2.12
C MET A 166 11.99 3.96 -0.95
N ALA A 167 12.79 2.90 -1.16
CA ALA A 167 13.62 2.29 -0.13
C ALA A 167 14.64 3.25 0.50
N CYS A 168 15.13 4.25 -0.24
CA CYS A 168 16.06 5.26 0.26
C CYS A 168 15.38 6.40 1.04
N PHE A 169 14.07 6.33 1.25
CA PHE A 169 13.29 7.32 1.98
C PHE A 169 12.66 6.65 3.22
N PRO A 170 13.34 6.59 4.38
CA PRO A 170 12.75 6.04 5.60
C PRO A 170 11.49 6.82 6.02
N LEU A 171 10.46 6.13 6.49
CA LEU A 171 9.24 6.81 6.97
C LEU A 171 9.54 7.62 8.22
N CYS A 172 9.08 8.87 8.29
CA CYS A 172 9.00 9.59 9.56
C CYS A 172 7.88 9.02 10.43
N GLU A 173 7.83 9.41 11.71
CA GLU A 173 6.82 8.95 12.67
C GLU A 173 5.38 9.16 12.19
N TYR A 174 5.07 10.33 11.62
CA TYR A 174 3.75 10.63 11.06
C TYR A 174 3.36 9.67 9.92
N CYS A 175 4.27 9.40 8.97
CA CYS A 175 3.96 8.46 7.91
C CYS A 175 3.93 7.02 8.43
N ALA A 176 4.77 6.67 9.41
CA ALA A 176 4.81 5.33 9.99
C ALA A 176 3.52 5.00 10.77
N SER A 177 2.90 5.98 11.44
CA SER A 177 1.61 5.76 12.11
C SER A 177 0.51 5.45 11.09
N GLN A 178 0.38 6.26 10.03
CA GLN A 178 -0.61 6.04 8.96
C GLN A 178 -0.37 4.74 8.19
N TYR A 179 0.90 4.33 8.02
CA TYR A 179 1.23 3.07 7.36
C TYR A 179 0.73 1.85 8.14
N ARG A 180 0.72 1.92 9.48
CA ARG A 180 0.34 0.83 10.38
C ARG A 180 -1.13 0.87 10.82
N ASP A 181 -1.79 2.01 10.73
CA ASP A 181 -3.17 2.19 11.16
C ASP A 181 -4.17 1.64 10.11
N PRO A 182 -4.92 0.57 10.40
CA PRO A 182 -5.88 -0.01 9.46
C PRO A 182 -7.05 0.90 9.08
N SER A 183 -7.33 1.90 9.92
CA SER A 183 -8.36 2.91 9.66
C SER A 183 -7.90 4.00 8.70
N ASP A 184 -6.58 4.19 8.54
CA ASP A 184 -6.03 5.16 7.60
C ASP A 184 -6.05 4.61 6.17
N ARG A 185 -6.38 5.48 5.22
CA ARG A 185 -6.37 5.14 3.78
C ARG A 185 -4.99 4.83 3.23
N ARG A 186 -3.93 5.14 3.97
CA ARG A 186 -2.52 4.86 3.69
C ARG A 186 -1.99 3.61 4.39
N PHE A 187 -2.85 2.84 5.04
CA PHE A 187 -2.52 1.52 5.56
C PHE A 187 -1.83 0.68 4.48
N HIS A 188 -0.59 0.26 4.75
CA HIS A 188 0.28 -0.45 3.80
C HIS A 188 0.43 0.20 2.40
N ALA A 189 0.39 1.54 2.32
CA ALA A 189 0.75 2.27 1.10
C ALA A 189 2.28 2.31 0.96
N GLU A 190 2.86 1.40 0.18
CA GLU A 190 4.32 1.34 -0.01
C GLU A 190 4.99 2.65 -0.50
N PRO A 191 4.38 3.46 -1.40
CA PRO A 191 4.97 4.73 -1.82
C PRO A 191 4.65 5.90 -0.87
N LEU A 192 4.11 5.62 0.31
CA LEU A 192 3.77 6.64 1.30
C LEU A 192 4.98 7.53 1.62
N SER A 193 4.74 8.82 1.62
CA SER A 193 5.71 9.82 2.04
C SER A 193 5.02 11.14 2.38
N CYS A 194 5.79 12.08 2.91
CA CYS A 194 5.37 13.46 3.20
C CYS A 194 6.57 14.40 2.97
N PRO A 195 6.39 15.73 3.08
CA PRO A 195 7.47 16.69 2.93
C PRO A 195 8.69 16.46 3.86
N SER A 196 8.53 15.75 4.98
CA SER A 196 9.63 15.48 5.91
C SER A 196 10.49 14.28 5.53
N CYS A 197 9.91 13.26 4.87
CA CYS A 197 10.57 11.96 4.73
C CYS A 197 10.65 11.47 3.28
N GLY A 198 10.04 12.18 2.35
CA GLY A 198 9.93 11.77 0.96
C GLY A 198 10.87 12.51 0.00
N PRO A 199 10.69 12.27 -1.30
CA PRO A 199 11.41 13.01 -2.33
C PRO A 199 11.04 14.49 -2.35
N HIS A 200 11.97 15.30 -2.88
CA HIS A 200 11.82 16.74 -3.07
C HIS A 200 12.03 17.13 -4.54
N LEU A 201 11.32 18.17 -4.98
CA LEU A 201 11.59 18.79 -6.27
C LEU A 201 12.85 19.65 -6.20
N PHE A 202 13.45 19.89 -7.36
CA PHE A 202 14.49 20.89 -7.52
C PHE A 202 14.46 21.44 -8.94
N PHE A 203 15.02 22.63 -9.15
CA PHE A 203 15.11 23.28 -10.46
C PHE A 203 16.58 23.52 -10.81
N VAL A 204 16.97 23.19 -12.04
CA VAL A 204 18.30 23.46 -12.56
C VAL A 204 18.16 24.24 -13.86
N GLU A 205 18.81 25.38 -13.93
CA GLU A 205 18.94 26.16 -15.15
C GLU A 205 20.13 25.69 -15.96
N ALA A 206 19.99 25.64 -17.29
CA ALA A 206 21.09 25.28 -18.18
C ALA A 206 22.29 26.23 -17.96
N GLY A 207 23.49 25.66 -17.80
CA GLY A 207 24.70 26.43 -17.50
C GLY A 207 24.92 26.74 -16.02
N SER A 208 23.98 26.41 -15.13
CA SER A 208 24.18 26.50 -13.67
C SER A 208 24.85 25.24 -13.13
N ALA A 209 25.74 25.40 -12.13
CA ALA A 209 26.37 24.27 -11.47
C ALA A 209 25.34 23.48 -10.64
N VAL A 210 25.10 22.20 -10.98
CA VAL A 210 24.17 21.30 -10.27
C VAL A 210 24.48 21.20 -8.77
N ALA A 211 25.76 21.32 -8.40
CA ALA A 211 26.24 21.33 -7.01
C ALA A 211 25.66 22.47 -6.15
N SER A 212 25.14 23.54 -6.77
CA SER A 212 24.45 24.61 -6.05
C SER A 212 23.06 24.20 -5.54
N VAL A 213 22.48 23.15 -6.13
CA VAL A 213 21.11 22.69 -5.85
C VAL A 213 21.09 21.32 -5.19
N LEU A 214 21.99 20.42 -5.59
CA LEU A 214 22.15 19.07 -5.04
C LEU A 214 23.47 18.97 -4.28
N ARG A 215 23.43 18.47 -3.04
CA ARG A 215 24.61 18.21 -2.22
C ARG A 215 24.76 16.72 -1.94
N PRO A 216 25.98 16.19 -1.83
CA PRO A 216 26.19 14.85 -1.30
C PRO A 216 25.62 14.76 0.12
N ASP A 217 24.91 13.69 0.45
CA ASP A 217 24.59 13.34 1.82
C ASP A 217 25.65 12.40 2.42
N ALA A 218 25.52 12.13 3.72
CA ALA A 218 26.45 11.29 4.47
C ALA A 218 26.53 9.84 3.95
N SER A 219 25.58 9.40 3.12
CA SER A 219 25.52 8.07 2.50
C SER A 219 25.99 8.06 1.04
N GLY A 220 26.49 9.18 0.52
CA GLY A 220 26.88 9.33 -0.89
C GLY A 220 25.70 9.54 -1.84
N GLY A 221 24.49 9.74 -1.32
CA GLY A 221 23.30 10.16 -2.07
C GLY A 221 23.33 11.66 -2.37
N LEU A 222 22.36 12.14 -3.15
CA LEU A 222 22.18 13.56 -3.44
C LEU A 222 20.95 14.09 -2.69
N GLN A 223 21.13 15.15 -1.91
CA GLN A 223 20.06 15.88 -1.23
C GLN A 223 19.86 17.27 -1.80
N VAL A 224 18.59 17.68 -1.87
CA VAL A 224 18.21 19.02 -2.30
C VAL A 224 18.57 20.03 -1.19
N SER A 225 19.28 21.09 -1.58
CA SER A 225 19.60 22.23 -0.70
C SER A 225 18.33 22.89 -0.15
N SER A 226 18.42 23.64 0.96
CA SER A 226 17.27 24.29 1.60
C SER A 226 16.43 25.16 0.64
N ALA A 227 17.07 25.80 -0.35
CA ALA A 227 16.41 26.59 -1.39
C ALA A 227 15.53 25.74 -2.34
N GLY A 228 15.82 24.45 -2.53
CA GLY A 228 15.01 23.56 -3.36
C GLY A 228 13.86 22.87 -2.62
N ARG A 229 13.75 23.01 -1.29
CA ARG A 229 12.67 22.37 -0.52
C ARG A 229 11.33 23.10 -0.61
N ASN A 230 11.32 24.35 -1.08
CA ASN A 230 10.09 25.08 -1.33
C ASN A 230 9.51 24.68 -2.70
N TYR A 231 8.58 23.73 -2.70
CA TYR A 231 7.95 23.24 -3.93
C TYR A 231 7.26 24.36 -4.72
N GLN A 232 6.69 25.35 -4.03
CA GLN A 232 6.01 26.46 -4.69
C GLN A 232 7.00 27.33 -5.46
N GLU A 233 8.19 27.57 -4.91
CA GLU A 233 9.24 28.33 -5.58
C GLU A 233 9.75 27.58 -6.82
N VAL A 234 10.04 26.28 -6.70
CA VAL A 234 10.48 25.45 -7.82
C VAL A 234 9.44 25.46 -8.95
N ILE A 235 8.15 25.29 -8.60
CA ILE A 235 7.05 25.35 -9.56
C ILE A 235 6.89 26.77 -10.14
N ALA A 236 7.07 27.82 -9.34
CA ALA A 236 6.98 29.21 -9.81
C ALA A 236 8.09 29.54 -10.81
N ARG A 237 9.32 29.07 -10.59
CA ARG A 237 10.43 29.23 -11.54
C ARG A 237 10.17 28.49 -12.85
N ALA A 238 9.69 27.25 -12.78
CA ALA A 238 9.28 26.50 -13.97
C ALA A 238 8.17 27.23 -14.74
N LYS A 239 7.14 27.73 -14.05
CA LYS A 239 6.05 28.54 -14.65
C LYS A 239 6.57 29.82 -15.30
N HIS A 240 7.49 30.53 -14.64
CA HIS A 240 8.09 31.75 -15.17
C HIS A 240 8.90 31.49 -16.44
N MET A 241 9.64 30.38 -16.51
CA MET A 241 10.39 30.02 -17.71
C MET A 241 9.46 29.67 -18.88
N LEU A 242 8.41 28.88 -18.61
CA LEU A 242 7.39 28.54 -19.61
C LEU A 242 6.64 29.78 -20.12
N SER A 243 6.26 30.72 -19.24
CA SER A 243 5.52 31.93 -19.65
C SER A 243 6.34 32.88 -20.53
N ARG A 244 7.67 32.73 -20.55
CA ARG A 244 8.60 33.47 -21.42
C ARG A 244 8.97 32.73 -22.71
N GLY A 245 8.30 31.61 -23.01
CA GLY A 245 8.60 30.77 -24.18
C GLY A 245 9.83 29.89 -24.01
N GLY A 246 10.35 29.75 -22.79
CA GLY A 246 11.42 28.82 -22.47
C GLY A 246 10.95 27.37 -22.44
N VAL A 247 11.89 26.43 -22.51
CA VAL A 247 11.63 24.99 -22.45
C VAL A 247 12.07 24.45 -21.08
N VAL A 248 11.18 23.70 -20.42
CA VAL A 248 11.46 23.06 -19.13
C VAL A 248 11.26 21.56 -19.28
N ALA A 249 12.30 20.78 -18.99
CA ALA A 249 12.19 19.32 -18.85
C ALA A 249 11.69 18.97 -17.45
N VAL A 250 10.60 18.21 -17.37
CA VAL A 250 10.00 17.78 -16.11
C VAL A 250 10.13 16.27 -15.98
N LYS A 251 10.72 15.80 -14.89
CA LYS A 251 10.74 14.36 -14.57
C LYS A 251 9.33 13.92 -14.20
N GLY A 252 8.73 13.10 -15.06
CA GLY A 252 7.43 12.48 -14.84
C GLY A 252 7.49 11.26 -13.92
N LEU A 253 6.41 10.47 -13.93
CA LEU A 253 6.37 9.12 -13.36
C LEU A 253 7.17 8.14 -14.23
#